data_AF-A0A2K3V1Q5-F1
#
_entry.id   AF-A0A2K3V1Q5-F1
#
_cell.length_a   1.000
_cell.length_b   1.000
_cell.length_c   1.000
_cell.angle_alpha   90.00
_cell.angle_beta   90.00
_cell.angle_gamma   90.00
#
_symmetry.space_group_name_H-M   'P 1'
#
loop_
_entity.id
_entity.type
_entity.pdbx_description
1 polymer ?
#
loop_
_entity_poly.entity_id
_entity_poly.type
_entity_poly.pdbx_seq_one_letter_code
_entity_poly.pdbx_strand_id
1 'polypeptide(L)'
;MKNQTLALPIGLVLAALTACMAVERGQQSDFPVEQPSMLSETTVLPGQTVYVSYSYPRAMFEADNEFEARFDALAFDYSGVRTSDDRVPNVYAAAPWFMLRAVEAPTGVSVALVKANLARVVTQTRVVGDSVNVKYRDEFKLLYRVSVSPDFDPPALTAAQEGVNAATEPATKASPSPTTSVIKTLLEKYAGDLGGLSANRARLTFSDGSRTSTASLFLKYRK
;
A
#
# COMPACT_ATOMS: atom_id res chain seq x y z
N MET A 1 -2.11 19.08 -79.22
CA MET A 1 -2.79 19.50 -77.97
C MET A 1 -3.39 18.27 -77.30
N LYS A 2 -2.90 17.88 -76.12
CA LYS A 2 -3.64 17.27 -75.00
C LYS A 2 -2.62 16.78 -73.96
N ASN A 3 -2.35 17.65 -72.98
CA ASN A 3 -1.62 17.30 -71.76
C ASN A 3 -2.63 16.66 -70.81
N GLN A 4 -2.39 15.41 -70.38
CA GLN A 4 -3.16 14.76 -69.33
C GLN A 4 -2.39 14.86 -68.01
N THR A 5 -2.87 15.73 -67.14
CA THR A 5 -2.41 15.92 -65.76
C THR A 5 -3.00 14.81 -64.89
N LEU A 6 -2.16 13.89 -64.39
CA LEU A 6 -2.55 12.93 -63.37
C LEU A 6 -2.58 13.63 -62.00
N ALA A 7 -3.77 13.75 -61.41
CA ALA A 7 -3.95 14.18 -60.03
C ALA A 7 -3.87 12.95 -59.10
N LEU A 8 -2.89 12.95 -58.17
CA LEU A 8 -2.85 12.01 -57.05
C LEU A 8 -3.86 12.46 -55.97
N PRO A 9 -4.72 11.57 -55.43
CA PRO A 9 -5.38 11.82 -54.17
C PRO A 9 -4.43 11.44 -53.04
N ILE A 10 -3.86 12.44 -52.36
CA ILE A 10 -3.20 12.29 -51.06
C ILE A 10 -4.33 12.05 -50.04
N GLY A 11 -4.67 10.77 -49.88
CA GLY A 11 -5.61 10.28 -48.87
C GLY A 11 -5.02 10.43 -47.48
N LEU A 12 -5.61 11.35 -46.73
CA LEU A 12 -5.33 11.76 -45.37
C LEU A 12 -5.44 10.58 -44.37
N VAL A 13 -4.35 9.85 -44.11
CA VAL A 13 -4.25 8.91 -42.97
C VAL A 13 -3.74 9.71 -41.76
N LEU A 14 -4.64 10.45 -41.12
CA LEU A 14 -4.35 11.27 -39.92
C LEU A 14 -5.39 11.00 -38.82
N ALA A 15 -5.55 9.75 -38.39
CA ALA A 15 -6.46 9.42 -37.29
C ALA A 15 -6.09 8.09 -36.61
N ALA A 16 -5.01 8.04 -35.82
CA ALA A 16 -4.79 6.94 -34.87
C ALA A 16 -3.77 7.23 -33.74
N LEU A 17 -3.53 8.49 -33.34
CA LEU A 17 -2.54 8.81 -32.30
C LEU A 17 -3.11 9.47 -31.03
N THR A 18 -4.43 9.61 -30.90
CA THR A 18 -5.05 10.23 -29.73
C THR A 18 -5.67 9.19 -28.81
N ALA A 19 -4.84 8.37 -28.15
CA ALA A 19 -5.29 7.62 -26.98
C ALA A 19 -4.15 7.35 -25.97
N CYS A 20 -3.21 8.28 -25.81
CA CYS A 20 -2.59 8.49 -24.50
C CYS A 20 -3.53 9.42 -23.72
N MET A 21 -4.65 8.90 -23.22
CA MET A 21 -5.46 9.68 -22.29
C MET A 21 -4.59 10.05 -21.08
N ALA A 22 -4.48 11.34 -20.82
CA ALA A 22 -3.80 11.86 -19.65
C ALA A 22 -4.48 11.24 -18.42
N VAL A 23 -3.77 10.37 -17.72
CA VAL A 23 -4.23 9.84 -16.45
C VAL A 23 -4.21 11.02 -15.48
N GLU A 24 -5.39 11.57 -15.17
CA GLU A 24 -5.50 12.62 -14.17
C GLU A 24 -5.03 12.04 -12.83
N ARG A 25 -3.94 12.63 -12.31
CA ARG A 25 -3.57 12.42 -10.92
C ARG A 25 -4.79 12.86 -10.12
N GLY A 26 -5.36 11.98 -9.28
CA GLY A 26 -6.48 12.37 -8.42
C GLY A 26 -6.11 13.58 -7.56
N GLN A 27 -7.07 14.19 -6.87
CA GLN A 27 -6.78 15.28 -5.92
C GLN A 27 -5.88 14.76 -4.78
N GLN A 28 -4.58 14.75 -5.03
CA GLN A 28 -3.57 14.29 -4.13
C GLN A 28 -2.46 15.33 -4.15
N SER A 29 -2.05 15.79 -2.96
CA SER A 29 -0.84 16.58 -2.78
C SER A 29 0.37 15.81 -3.33
N ASP A 30 1.53 16.46 -3.48
CA ASP A 30 2.75 15.78 -3.96
C ASP A 30 3.24 14.62 -3.07
N PHE A 31 2.52 14.32 -1.98
CA PHE A 31 2.85 13.28 -1.02
C PHE A 31 1.88 12.09 -1.09
N PRO A 32 2.36 10.86 -0.86
CA PRO A 32 1.51 9.69 -0.69
C PRO A 32 0.46 9.88 0.41
N VAL A 33 -0.73 9.32 0.22
CA VAL A 33 -1.71 9.20 1.32
C VAL A 33 -1.20 8.13 2.29
N GLU A 34 -0.86 8.52 3.51
CA GLU A 34 -0.42 7.59 4.55
C GLU A 34 -1.64 6.96 5.25
N GLN A 35 -1.69 5.64 5.24
CA GLN A 35 -2.77 4.89 5.86
C GLN A 35 -2.40 4.52 7.31
N PRO A 36 -3.30 4.68 8.29
CA PRO A 36 -2.97 4.47 9.69
C PRO A 36 -2.79 2.99 10.04
N SER A 37 -3.30 2.07 9.22
CA SER A 37 -3.11 0.63 9.36
C SER A 37 -3.20 -0.11 8.03
N MET A 38 -2.69 -1.34 8.00
CA MET A 38 -2.86 -2.26 6.86
C MET A 38 -4.31 -2.66 6.56
N LEU A 39 -5.24 -2.42 7.50
CA LEU A 39 -6.67 -2.72 7.34
C LEU A 39 -7.47 -1.49 6.90
N SER A 40 -6.80 -0.32 6.77
CA SER A 40 -7.47 0.92 6.41
C SER A 40 -7.87 0.94 4.95
N GLU A 41 -9.08 1.42 4.70
CA GLU A 41 -9.63 1.57 3.36
C GLU A 41 -8.97 2.74 2.61
N THR A 42 -8.55 2.49 1.38
CA THR A 42 -8.14 3.54 0.46
C THR A 42 -9.33 3.94 -0.40
N THR A 43 -9.70 5.22 -0.34
CA THR A 43 -10.75 5.76 -1.21
C THR A 43 -10.18 6.13 -2.57
N VAL A 44 -10.77 5.62 -3.66
CA VAL A 44 -10.38 5.93 -5.04
C VAL A 44 -11.62 6.16 -5.91
N LEU A 45 -11.56 7.11 -6.83
CA LEU A 45 -12.62 7.37 -7.81
C LEU A 45 -12.28 6.71 -9.16
N PRO A 46 -13.28 6.35 -9.98
CA PRO A 46 -13.07 5.95 -11.36
C PRO A 46 -12.25 7.00 -12.13
N GLY A 47 -11.32 6.52 -12.97
CA GLY A 47 -10.42 7.37 -13.76
C GLY A 47 -9.23 7.95 -13.01
N GLN A 48 -9.13 7.72 -11.69
CA GLN A 48 -8.06 8.29 -10.87
C GLN A 48 -6.93 7.32 -10.58
N THR A 49 -5.75 7.91 -10.36
CA THR A 49 -4.60 7.24 -9.76
C THR A 49 -4.24 7.89 -8.43
N VAL A 50 -4.07 7.05 -7.40
CA VAL A 50 -3.69 7.46 -6.04
C VAL A 50 -2.43 6.71 -5.62
N TYR A 51 -1.51 7.40 -4.95
CA TYR A 51 -0.34 6.81 -4.31
C TYR A 51 -0.58 6.66 -2.81
N VAL A 52 -0.56 5.43 -2.30
CA VAL A 52 -0.90 5.12 -0.90
C VAL A 52 0.23 4.39 -0.20
N SER A 53 0.56 4.83 1.01
CA SER A 53 1.57 4.19 1.84
C SER A 53 0.93 3.42 2.99
N TYR A 54 1.31 2.16 3.14
CA TYR A 54 0.89 1.29 4.22
C TYR A 54 2.09 0.81 5.04
N SER A 55 1.88 0.75 6.35
CA SER A 55 2.80 0.11 7.30
C SER A 55 2.35 -1.31 7.58
N TYR A 56 3.24 -2.27 7.32
CA TYR A 56 3.03 -3.68 7.63
C TYR A 56 4.00 -4.10 8.73
N PRO A 57 3.52 -4.75 9.81
CA PRO A 57 4.42 -5.28 10.83
C PRO A 57 5.42 -6.26 10.20
N ARG A 58 6.67 -6.21 10.64
CA ARG A 58 7.70 -7.16 10.20
C ARG A 58 7.24 -8.61 10.26
N ALA A 59 6.54 -8.98 11.34
CA ALA A 59 6.02 -10.33 11.57
C ALA A 59 4.96 -10.82 10.53
N MET A 60 4.44 -9.94 9.67
CA MET A 60 3.56 -10.36 8.58
C MET A 60 4.33 -11.08 7.47
N PHE A 61 5.61 -10.80 7.35
CA PHE A 61 6.50 -11.45 6.41
C PHE A 61 7.35 -12.45 7.18
N GLU A 62 7.49 -13.66 6.64
CA GLU A 62 8.31 -14.67 7.32
C GLU A 62 9.77 -14.24 7.30
N ALA A 63 10.39 -14.26 8.48
CA ALA A 63 11.79 -13.90 8.61
C ALA A 63 12.66 -15.14 8.39
N ASP A 64 13.47 -15.11 7.34
CA ASP A 64 14.69 -15.91 7.27
C ASP A 64 15.89 -15.13 7.83
N ASN A 65 17.02 -15.80 7.99
CA ASN A 65 18.22 -15.18 8.57
C ASN A 65 18.73 -13.98 7.74
N GLU A 66 18.46 -13.95 6.43
CA GLU A 66 18.85 -12.84 5.56
C GLU A 66 17.95 -11.62 5.82
N PHE A 67 16.66 -11.86 6.03
CA PHE A 67 15.69 -10.85 6.39
C PHE A 67 16.00 -10.21 7.76
N GLU A 68 16.37 -11.03 8.74
CA GLU A 68 16.81 -10.58 10.07
C GLU A 68 18.02 -9.66 9.97
N ALA A 69 19.06 -10.09 9.24
CA ALA A 69 20.28 -9.32 9.06
C ALA A 69 20.04 -7.93 8.45
N ARG A 70 19.04 -7.79 7.58
CA ARG A 70 18.69 -6.50 6.96
C ARG A 70 18.02 -5.53 7.94
N PHE A 71 17.20 -6.03 8.86
CA PHE A 71 16.64 -5.19 9.93
C PHE A 71 17.70 -4.84 10.99
N ASP A 72 18.61 -5.78 11.29
CA ASP A 72 19.70 -5.55 12.24
C ASP A 72 20.71 -4.51 11.74
N ALA A 73 20.87 -4.39 10.42
CA ALA A 73 21.67 -3.34 9.80
C ALA A 73 21.10 -1.91 9.99
N LEU A 74 19.85 -1.76 10.45
CA LEU A 74 19.25 -0.45 10.73
C LEU A 74 19.76 0.12 12.07
N ALA A 75 20.75 1.00 12.01
CA ALA A 75 21.27 1.69 13.18
C ALA A 75 20.50 2.99 13.47
N PHE A 76 20.16 3.22 14.74
CA PHE A 76 19.64 4.49 15.20
C PHE A 76 20.74 5.55 15.25
N ASP A 77 20.38 6.77 14.87
CA ASP A 77 21.22 7.94 15.10
C ASP A 77 20.82 8.61 16.43
N TYR A 78 21.73 8.61 17.38
CA TYR A 78 21.56 9.22 18.71
C TYR A 78 22.20 10.60 18.80
N SER A 79 22.90 11.08 17.76
CA SER A 79 23.70 12.30 17.79
C SER A 79 22.90 13.57 18.12
N GLY A 80 21.59 13.55 17.83
CA GLY A 80 20.65 14.63 18.12
C GLY A 80 20.02 14.59 19.52
N VAL A 81 20.24 13.55 20.33
CA VAL A 81 19.59 13.40 21.64
C VAL A 81 20.48 13.94 22.75
N ARG A 82 20.08 15.08 23.33
CA ARG A 82 20.84 15.77 24.39
C ARG A 82 20.03 15.92 25.67
N THR A 83 18.71 15.97 25.56
CA THR A 83 17.77 16.18 26.66
C THR A 83 16.67 15.12 26.63
N SER A 84 15.92 15.01 27.73
CA SER A 84 14.81 14.05 27.86
C SER A 84 13.65 14.30 26.89
N ASP A 85 13.57 15.51 26.34
CA ASP A 85 12.53 15.90 25.38
C ASP A 85 12.94 15.58 23.93
N ASP A 86 14.21 15.29 23.69
CA ASP A 86 14.70 14.92 22.37
C ASP A 86 14.24 13.51 21.98
N ARG A 87 13.94 13.34 20.70
CA ARG A 87 13.47 12.07 20.14
C ARG A 87 14.49 11.50 19.16
N VAL A 88 14.80 10.21 19.31
CA VAL A 88 15.56 9.47 18.29
C VAL A 88 14.72 9.39 17.01
N PRO A 89 15.25 9.81 15.84
CA PRO A 89 14.54 9.75 14.59
C PRO A 89 14.26 8.30 14.15
N ASN A 90 13.21 8.12 13.36
CA ASN A 90 12.93 6.83 12.72
C ASN A 90 14.02 6.52 11.68
N VAL A 91 14.36 5.25 11.53
CA VAL A 91 15.35 4.78 10.57
C VAL A 91 14.65 4.11 9.41
N TYR A 92 15.08 4.42 8.19
CA TYR A 92 14.55 3.82 6.97
C TYR A 92 15.68 3.33 6.08
N ALA A 93 15.51 2.15 5.48
CA ALA A 93 16.36 1.66 4.40
C ALA A 93 15.52 1.19 3.23
N ALA A 94 16.00 1.42 2.01
CA ALA A 94 15.33 0.91 0.81
C ALA A 94 15.41 -0.62 0.76
N ALA A 95 14.31 -1.26 0.35
CA ALA A 95 14.22 -2.70 0.15
C ALA A 95 13.89 -3.02 -1.32
N PRO A 96 14.79 -2.74 -2.28
CA PRO A 96 14.51 -2.94 -3.72
C PRO A 96 14.34 -4.42 -4.10
N TRP A 97 14.81 -5.33 -3.26
CA TRP A 97 14.65 -6.78 -3.39
C TRP A 97 13.24 -7.26 -3.05
N PHE A 98 12.44 -6.45 -2.36
CA PHE A 98 11.08 -6.81 -1.97
C PHE A 98 10.11 -6.49 -3.11
N MET A 99 9.59 -7.52 -3.76
CA MET A 99 8.83 -7.38 -5.01
C MET A 99 7.39 -7.87 -4.88
N LEU A 100 6.48 -7.13 -5.51
CA LEU A 100 5.10 -7.57 -5.73
C LEU A 100 5.06 -8.50 -6.95
N ARG A 101 4.70 -9.77 -6.74
CA ARG A 101 4.70 -10.82 -7.77
C ARG A 101 3.36 -10.97 -8.46
N ALA A 102 2.28 -10.91 -7.69
CA ALA A 102 0.94 -11.05 -8.22
C ALA A 102 -0.01 -10.09 -7.51
N VAL A 103 -0.98 -9.61 -8.28
CA VAL A 103 -2.05 -8.75 -7.82
C VAL A 103 -3.35 -9.35 -8.35
N GLU A 104 -4.19 -9.77 -7.43
CA GLU A 104 -5.56 -10.18 -7.74
C GLU A 104 -6.46 -9.03 -7.32
N ALA A 105 -6.85 -8.19 -8.27
CA ALA A 105 -7.71 -7.03 -8.06
C ALA A 105 -8.98 -7.14 -8.93
N PRO A 106 -10.07 -6.43 -8.56
CA PRO A 106 -11.25 -6.32 -9.40
C PRO A 106 -10.91 -5.85 -10.82
N THR A 107 -11.68 -6.30 -11.81
CA THR A 107 -11.50 -5.85 -13.20
C THR A 107 -11.62 -4.33 -13.30
N GLY A 108 -10.69 -3.68 -14.00
CA GLY A 108 -10.61 -2.21 -14.07
C GLY A 108 -9.81 -1.56 -12.94
N VAL A 109 -9.27 -2.32 -11.99
CA VAL A 109 -8.38 -1.82 -10.94
C VAL A 109 -6.98 -2.40 -11.12
N SER A 110 -5.97 -1.54 -11.03
CA SER A 110 -4.56 -1.95 -11.05
C SER A 110 -3.85 -1.44 -9.81
N VAL A 111 -3.00 -2.30 -9.23
CA VAL A 111 -2.17 -1.98 -8.07
C VAL A 111 -0.74 -2.33 -8.43
N ALA A 112 0.19 -1.41 -8.19
CA ALA A 112 1.61 -1.62 -8.38
C ALA A 112 2.39 -1.19 -7.14
N LEU A 113 3.41 -1.96 -6.77
CA LEU A 113 4.37 -1.54 -5.73
C LEU A 113 5.37 -0.56 -6.35
N VAL A 114 5.43 0.65 -5.82
CA VAL A 114 6.31 1.73 -6.28
C VAL A 114 7.60 1.76 -5.48
N LYS A 115 7.49 1.60 -4.16
CA LYS A 115 8.64 1.65 -3.24
C LYS A 115 8.40 0.74 -2.05
N ALA A 116 9.43 0.02 -1.64
CA ALA A 116 9.46 -0.73 -0.39
C ALA A 116 10.61 -0.22 0.47
N ASN A 117 10.34 0.04 1.74
CA ASN A 117 11.37 0.37 2.73
C ASN A 117 11.22 -0.51 3.96
N LEU A 118 12.36 -0.89 4.54
CA LEU A 118 12.43 -1.31 5.93
C LEU A 118 12.36 -0.06 6.80
N ALA A 119 11.61 -0.13 7.89
CA ALA A 119 11.46 0.95 8.83
C ALA A 119 11.66 0.44 10.25
N ARG A 120 12.49 1.14 11.01
CA ARG A 120 12.55 1.01 12.46
C ARG A 120 11.94 2.27 13.08
N VAL A 121 10.69 2.14 13.49
CA VAL A 121 9.87 3.26 13.94
C VAL A 121 9.98 3.39 15.46
N VAL A 122 10.54 4.50 15.92
CA VAL A 122 10.69 4.80 17.34
C VAL A 122 9.33 5.13 17.93
N THR A 123 8.86 4.34 18.88
CA THR A 123 7.62 4.60 19.60
C THR A 123 7.85 5.38 20.89
N GLN A 124 9.04 5.25 21.50
CA GLN A 124 9.40 5.95 22.73
C GLN A 124 10.91 6.17 22.78
N THR A 125 11.33 7.36 23.18
CA THR A 125 12.72 7.68 23.57
C THR A 125 12.71 8.03 25.06
N ARG A 126 13.69 7.52 25.82
CA ARG A 126 13.86 7.84 27.23
C ARG A 126 15.34 8.03 27.54
N VAL A 127 15.70 9.22 28.00
CA VAL A 127 17.03 9.52 28.52
C VAL A 127 17.07 9.20 30.02
N VAL A 128 18.05 8.40 30.45
CA VAL A 128 18.27 8.01 31.85
C VAL A 128 19.75 8.17 32.18
N GLY A 129 20.09 9.22 32.95
CA GLY A 129 21.49 9.61 33.13
C GLY A 129 22.15 9.88 31.77
N ASP A 130 23.28 9.25 31.52
CA ASP A 130 24.02 9.37 30.25
C ASP A 130 23.60 8.34 29.18
N SER A 131 22.52 7.59 29.41
CA SER A 131 22.04 6.54 28.50
C SER A 131 20.73 6.90 27.81
N VAL A 132 20.63 6.59 26.51
CA VAL A 132 19.41 6.75 25.72
C VAL A 132 18.78 5.37 25.48
N ASN A 133 17.58 5.17 26.00
CA ASN A 133 16.78 3.97 25.80
C ASN A 133 15.70 4.23 24.76
N VAL A 134 15.57 3.34 23.78
CA VAL A 134 14.61 3.46 22.69
C VAL A 134 13.71 2.24 22.67
N LYS A 135 12.39 2.47 22.63
CA LYS A 135 11.43 1.44 22.20
C LYS A 135 11.06 1.71 20.76
N TYR A 136 11.04 0.64 19.98
CA TYR A 136 10.75 0.72 18.56
C TYR A 136 9.97 -0.50 18.10
N ARG A 137 9.47 -0.41 16.88
CA ARG A 137 8.86 -1.52 16.14
C ARG A 137 9.44 -1.55 14.74
N ASP A 138 9.67 -2.76 14.26
CA ASP A 138 10.16 -3.00 12.90
C ASP A 138 8.96 -3.22 11.97
N GLU A 139 8.96 -2.51 10.84
CA GLU A 139 7.88 -2.49 9.86
C GLU A 139 8.40 -2.44 8.43
N PHE A 140 7.56 -2.86 7.50
CA PHE A 140 7.67 -2.52 6.08
C PHE A 140 6.80 -1.32 5.78
N LYS A 141 7.40 -0.27 5.23
CA LYS A 141 6.67 0.86 4.66
C LYS A 141 6.59 0.67 3.15
N LEU A 142 5.44 0.23 2.68
CA LEU A 142 5.17 -0.07 1.27
C LEU A 142 4.35 1.07 0.66
N LEU A 143 4.79 1.54 -0.50
CA LEU A 143 4.11 2.58 -1.29
C LEU A 143 3.53 1.93 -2.54
N TYR A 144 2.22 2.01 -2.70
CA TYR A 144 1.51 1.51 -3.87
C TYR A 144 1.02 2.65 -4.75
N ARG A 145 0.95 2.38 -6.04
CA ARG A 145 0.16 3.13 -7.01
C ARG A 145 -1.11 2.33 -7.28
N VAL A 146 -2.26 2.90 -6.98
CA VAL A 146 -3.58 2.33 -7.25
C VAL A 146 -4.22 3.15 -8.34
N SER A 147 -4.57 2.52 -9.46
CA SER A 147 -5.23 3.17 -10.59
C SER A 147 -6.55 2.46 -10.89
N VAL A 148 -7.63 3.23 -11.04
CA VAL A 148 -8.97 2.73 -11.37
C VAL A 148 -9.35 3.24 -12.75
N SER A 149 -9.85 2.35 -13.60
CA SER A 149 -10.34 2.67 -14.94
C SER A 149 -11.46 3.70 -14.88
N PRO A 150 -11.55 4.65 -15.83
CA PRO A 150 -12.70 5.56 -15.92
C PRO A 150 -14.02 4.80 -16.11
N ASP A 151 -14.00 3.66 -16.79
CA ASP A 151 -15.18 2.83 -17.06
C ASP A 151 -15.50 1.85 -15.92
N PHE A 152 -14.85 2.00 -14.76
CA PHE A 152 -15.09 1.12 -13.62
C PHE A 152 -16.46 1.43 -12.99
N ASP A 153 -17.38 0.48 -13.08
CA ASP A 153 -18.63 0.52 -12.33
C ASP A 153 -18.47 -0.27 -11.01
N PRO A 154 -18.40 0.42 -9.85
CA PRO A 154 -18.30 -0.28 -8.58
C PRO A 154 -19.56 -1.13 -8.37
N PRO A 155 -19.41 -2.44 -8.12
CA PRO A 155 -20.56 -3.30 -7.93
C PRO A 155 -21.38 -2.79 -6.74
N ALA A 156 -22.71 -2.86 -6.88
CA ALA A 156 -23.62 -2.44 -5.84
C ALA A 156 -23.30 -3.21 -4.55
N LEU A 157 -22.85 -2.49 -3.52
CA LEU A 157 -22.70 -3.05 -2.18
C LEU A 157 -24.10 -3.42 -1.70
N THR A 158 -24.51 -4.68 -1.90
CA THR A 158 -25.72 -5.19 -1.26
C THR A 158 -25.53 -5.05 0.25
N ALA A 159 -26.51 -4.42 0.91
CA ALA A 159 -26.52 -4.01 2.32
C ALA A 159 -26.15 -5.11 3.35
N ALA A 160 -25.93 -6.35 2.93
CA ALA A 160 -25.37 -7.42 3.74
C ALA A 160 -23.94 -7.14 4.28
N GLN A 161 -23.19 -6.20 3.68
CA GLN A 161 -21.87 -5.79 4.18
C GLN A 161 -21.90 -4.55 5.10
N GLU A 162 -23.03 -3.84 5.19
CA GLU A 162 -23.16 -2.68 6.07
C GLU A 162 -23.34 -3.09 7.54
N GLY A 163 -23.84 -4.31 7.79
CA GLY A 163 -24.06 -4.86 9.13
C GLY A 163 -22.80 -5.33 9.87
N VAL A 164 -21.63 -5.41 9.21
CA VAL A 164 -20.37 -5.83 9.85
C VAL A 164 -19.52 -4.63 10.30
N ASN A 165 -19.81 -3.43 9.78
CA ASN A 165 -19.07 -2.20 10.10
C ASN A 165 -19.64 -1.42 11.30
N ALA A 166 -20.68 -1.94 11.97
CA ALA A 166 -21.36 -1.28 13.09
C ALA A 166 -20.95 -1.79 14.49
N ALA A 167 -19.87 -2.58 14.61
CA ALA A 167 -19.29 -2.90 15.92
C ALA A 167 -18.38 -1.76 16.41
N THR A 168 -19.01 -0.62 16.72
CA THR A 168 -18.40 0.43 17.56
C THR A 168 -18.40 -0.08 18.99
N GLU A 169 -17.33 -0.72 19.43
CA GLU A 169 -17.06 -0.86 20.87
C GLU A 169 -16.28 0.37 21.37
N PRO A 170 -16.72 1.04 22.45
CA PRO A 170 -16.00 2.17 23.01
C PRO A 170 -14.72 1.71 23.71
N ALA A 171 -13.58 2.18 23.22
CA ALA A 171 -12.27 1.93 23.81
C ALA A 171 -12.17 2.56 25.22
N THR A 172 -12.24 1.73 26.26
CA THR A 172 -11.81 2.10 27.62
C THR A 172 -10.53 1.33 27.99
N LYS A 173 -9.46 2.09 28.21
CA LYS A 173 -8.20 1.80 28.94
C LYS A 173 -7.38 0.52 28.63
N ALA A 174 -6.18 0.80 28.10
CA ALA A 174 -4.86 0.25 28.45
C ALA A 174 -4.53 -1.26 28.29
N SER A 175 -3.75 -1.56 27.22
CA SER A 175 -2.73 -2.63 27.06
C SER A 175 -3.18 -4.12 27.11
N PRO A 176 -2.52 -5.10 26.44
CA PRO A 176 -1.29 -5.06 25.64
C PRO A 176 -1.49 -5.43 24.14
N SER A 177 -0.39 -5.31 23.41
CA SER A 177 -0.19 -5.63 21.98
C SER A 177 -1.04 -6.84 21.48
N PRO A 178 -1.77 -6.71 20.36
CA PRO A 178 -2.48 -7.86 19.79
C PRO A 178 -1.46 -8.94 19.40
N THR A 179 -1.63 -10.12 19.98
CA THR A 179 -0.80 -11.30 19.74
C THR A 179 -0.97 -11.74 18.29
N THR A 180 0.13 -12.17 17.65
CA THR A 180 0.28 -12.59 16.26
C THR A 180 -0.84 -13.52 15.74
N SER A 181 -1.41 -14.35 16.62
CA SER A 181 -2.53 -15.23 16.32
C SER A 181 -3.81 -14.47 15.98
N VAL A 182 -4.13 -13.37 16.67
CA VAL A 182 -5.38 -12.62 16.47
C VAL A 182 -5.38 -11.92 15.11
N ILE A 183 -4.25 -11.37 14.68
CA ILE A 183 -4.11 -10.73 13.37
C ILE A 183 -4.22 -11.78 12.25
N LYS A 184 -3.57 -12.93 12.42
CA LYS A 184 -3.65 -14.04 11.46
C LYS A 184 -5.08 -14.61 11.39
N THR A 185 -5.74 -14.80 12.54
CA THR A 185 -7.15 -15.24 12.60
C THR A 185 -8.11 -14.22 12.03
N LEU A 186 -7.88 -12.91 12.19
CA LEU A 186 -8.69 -11.88 11.53
C LEU A 186 -8.47 -11.92 10.02
N LEU A 187 -7.22 -11.97 9.55
CA LEU A 187 -6.90 -12.10 8.12
C LEU A 187 -7.49 -13.39 7.52
N GLU A 188 -7.48 -14.50 8.26
CA GLU A 188 -8.09 -15.78 7.88
C GLU A 188 -9.61 -15.73 7.93
N LYS A 189 -10.23 -15.04 8.91
CA LYS A 189 -11.68 -14.84 8.98
C LYS A 189 -12.19 -13.95 7.85
N TYR A 190 -11.41 -12.94 7.44
CA TYR A 190 -11.68 -12.12 6.26
C TYR A 190 -11.26 -12.82 4.94
N ALA A 191 -10.40 -13.85 4.98
CA ALA A 191 -10.03 -14.65 3.82
C ALA A 191 -10.98 -15.87 3.61
N GLY A 192 -11.61 -16.35 4.68
CA GLY A 192 -12.46 -17.55 4.69
C GLY A 192 -13.82 -17.38 4.02
N ASP A 193 -14.19 -16.15 3.62
CA ASP A 193 -15.47 -15.86 2.98
C ASP A 193 -15.39 -15.80 1.43
N LEU A 194 -14.30 -16.29 0.80
CA LEU A 194 -14.01 -16.00 -0.60
C LEU A 194 -13.68 -17.23 -1.44
N GLY A 195 -14.75 -17.83 -2.00
CA GLY A 195 -14.69 -18.45 -3.32
C GLY A 195 -14.65 -17.43 -4.48
N GLY A 196 -14.57 -16.13 -4.19
CA GLY A 196 -14.40 -15.05 -5.17
C GLY A 196 -13.85 -13.81 -4.50
N LEU A 197 -12.96 -13.07 -5.16
CA LEU A 197 -12.44 -11.79 -4.66
C LEU A 197 -13.60 -10.85 -4.32
N SER A 198 -13.65 -10.30 -3.11
CA SER A 198 -14.64 -9.27 -2.80
C SER A 198 -14.32 -8.03 -3.62
N ALA A 199 -15.35 -7.37 -4.14
CA ALA A 199 -15.20 -6.24 -5.04
C ALA A 199 -14.35 -5.08 -4.48
N ASN A 200 -14.17 -5.02 -3.16
CA ASN A 200 -13.46 -3.96 -2.45
C ASN A 200 -12.09 -4.40 -1.95
N ARG A 201 -11.53 -5.50 -2.47
CA ARG A 201 -10.25 -6.04 -2.00
C ARG A 201 -9.34 -6.40 -3.16
N ALA A 202 -8.09 -5.97 -3.06
CA ALA A 202 -7.00 -6.52 -3.86
C ALA A 202 -6.14 -7.44 -2.97
N ARG A 203 -5.91 -8.68 -3.42
CA ARG A 203 -4.94 -9.58 -2.81
C ARG A 203 -3.58 -9.34 -3.45
N LEU A 204 -2.58 -9.11 -2.60
CA LEU A 204 -1.22 -8.82 -3.01
C LEU A 204 -0.34 -9.99 -2.63
N THR A 205 0.39 -10.54 -3.58
CA THR A 205 1.37 -11.62 -3.33
C THR A 205 2.76 -11.05 -3.52
N PHE A 206 3.55 -11.05 -2.45
CA PHE A 206 4.93 -10.60 -2.42
C PHE A 206 5.87 -11.79 -2.47
N SER A 207 7.08 -11.56 -2.97
CA SER A 207 8.19 -12.48 -2.81
C SER A 207 9.46 -11.73 -2.47
N ASP A 208 10.25 -12.34 -1.60
CA ASP A 208 11.55 -11.90 -1.12
C ASP A 208 12.72 -12.67 -1.76
N GLY A 209 12.41 -13.55 -2.73
CA GLY A 209 13.38 -14.41 -3.41
C GLY A 209 13.39 -15.86 -2.93
N SER A 210 12.96 -16.14 -1.69
CA SER A 210 12.93 -17.50 -1.14
C SER A 210 11.50 -18.02 -0.90
N ARG A 211 10.54 -17.13 -0.63
CA ARG A 211 9.14 -17.49 -0.34
C ARG A 211 8.13 -16.49 -0.91
N THR A 212 6.85 -16.79 -0.70
CA THR A 212 5.71 -15.94 -1.07
C THR A 212 4.87 -15.59 0.15
N SER A 213 4.59 -14.31 0.36
CA SER A 213 3.70 -13.81 1.41
C SER A 213 2.49 -13.11 0.80
N THR A 214 1.33 -13.16 1.45
CA THR A 214 0.13 -12.47 0.94
C THR A 214 -0.36 -11.39 1.89
N ALA A 215 -0.69 -10.22 1.34
CA ALA A 215 -1.39 -9.16 2.06
C ALA A 215 -2.69 -8.80 1.34
N SER A 216 -3.48 -7.92 1.95
CA SER A 216 -4.72 -7.41 1.38
C SER A 216 -4.76 -5.89 1.45
N LEU A 217 -5.25 -5.30 0.37
CA LEU A 217 -5.52 -3.89 0.24
C LEU A 217 -7.03 -3.71 0.19
N PHE A 218 -7.57 -2.89 1.09
CA PHE A 218 -9.00 -2.59 1.15
C PHE A 218 -9.27 -1.30 0.39
N LEU A 219 -10.20 -1.36 -0.56
CA LEU A 219 -10.54 -0.29 -1.48
C LEU A 219 -11.98 0.15 -1.27
N LYS A 220 -12.18 1.46 -1.20
CA LYS A 220 -13.50 2.09 -1.15
C LYS A 220 -13.70 2.92 -2.40
N TYR A 221 -14.70 2.58 -3.19
CA TYR A 221 -15.06 3.36 -4.37
C TYR A 221 -16.12 4.39 -3.99
N ARG A 222 -15.87 5.65 -4.32
CA ARG A 222 -16.91 6.69 -4.27
C ARG A 222 -17.44 6.91 -5.69
N LYS A 223 -18.74 7.12 -5.80
CA LYS A 223 -19.39 7.63 -7.01
C LYS A 223 -19.33 9.15 -7.02
#